data_AF-A0A0Q9H5F2-F1
#
_entry.id   AF-A0A0Q9H5F2-F1
#
_cell.length_a   1.000
_cell.length_b   1.000
_cell.length_c   1.000
_cell.angle_alpha   90.00
_cell.angle_beta   90.00
_cell.angle_gamma   90.00
#
_symmetry.space_group_name_H-M   'P 1'
#
loop_
_entity.id
_entity.type
_entity.pdbx_description
1 polymer ?
#
loop_
_entity_poly.entity_id
_entity_poly.type
_entity_poly.pdbx_seq_one_letter_code
_entity_poly.pdbx_strand_id
1 'polypeptide(L)'
;MIAITNAADPGQPASPTPPPEAPPLTPHEVPPAPPVEAPPDEEPQGIPTEPPPELPPEKPPEAPPATPFDLPPDRGPRQPME
;
A
#
# COMPACT_ATOMS: atom_id res chain seq x y z
N MET A 1 -22.26 -5.36 50.36
CA MET A 1 -21.53 -6.61 50.65
C MET A 1 -20.10 -6.24 51.00
N ILE A 2 -19.67 -6.54 52.22
CA ILE A 2 -18.34 -6.19 52.76
C ILE A 2 -17.40 -7.34 52.43
N ALA A 3 -16.25 -7.06 51.81
CA ALA A 3 -15.24 -8.06 51.53
C ALA A 3 -14.63 -8.55 52.85
N ILE A 4 -14.84 -9.82 53.16
CA ILE A 4 -14.18 -10.49 54.29
C ILE A 4 -12.76 -10.83 53.84
N THR A 5 -11.80 -9.97 54.13
CA THR A 5 -10.38 -10.34 54.03
C THR A 5 -10.04 -11.17 55.25
N ASN A 6 -9.91 -12.49 55.10
CA ASN A 6 -9.30 -13.35 56.12
C ASN A 6 -7.86 -12.86 56.37
N ALA A 7 -7.65 -12.19 57.49
CA ALA A 7 -6.31 -11.91 57.98
C ALA A 7 -5.67 -13.24 58.37
N ALA A 8 -4.55 -13.59 57.74
CA ALA A 8 -3.76 -14.75 58.14
C ALA A 8 -3.15 -14.49 59.53
N ASP A 9 -3.23 -15.48 60.41
CA ASP A 9 -2.57 -15.50 61.72
C ASP A 9 -1.04 -15.36 61.55
N PRO A 10 -0.34 -14.52 62.34
CA PRO A 10 1.10 -14.32 62.18
C PRO A 10 1.87 -15.56 62.66
N GLY A 11 2.09 -16.50 61.75
CA GLY A 11 2.81 -17.75 62.01
C GLY A 11 2.40 -18.91 61.09
N GLN A 12 1.29 -18.79 60.37
CA GLN A 12 0.82 -19.79 59.43
C GLN A 12 0.96 -19.26 57.99
N PRO A 13 1.63 -19.98 57.07
CA PRO A 13 1.67 -19.54 55.68
C PRO A 13 0.25 -19.45 55.15
N ALA A 14 -0.09 -18.29 54.58
CA ALA A 14 -1.38 -18.12 53.93
C ALA A 14 -1.54 -19.21 52.87
N SER A 15 -2.66 -19.95 52.92
CA SER A 15 -2.96 -20.93 51.89
C SER A 15 -3.04 -20.23 50.53
N PRO A 16 -2.50 -20.83 49.46
CA PRO A 16 -2.56 -20.21 48.14
C PRO A 16 -4.01 -20.06 47.71
N THR A 17 -4.35 -18.90 47.14
CA THR A 17 -5.66 -18.69 46.52
C THR A 17 -5.87 -19.75 45.42
N PRO A 18 -7.04 -20.40 45.36
CA PRO A 18 -7.32 -21.36 44.30
C PRO A 18 -7.26 -20.68 42.92
N PRO A 19 -6.90 -21.44 41.85
CA PRO A 19 -6.87 -20.89 40.51
C PRO A 19 -8.28 -20.46 40.06
N PRO A 20 -8.40 -19.46 39.17
CA PRO A 20 -9.68 -19.11 38.55
C PRO A 20 -10.32 -20.32 37.86
N GLU A 21 -11.65 -20.38 37.87
CA GLU A 21 -12.39 -21.40 37.13
C GLU A 21 -12.14 -21.31 35.62
N ALA A 22 -12.13 -22.47 34.95
CA ALA A 22 -12.01 -22.51 33.50
C ALA A 22 -13.23 -21.86 32.83
N PRO A 23 -13.05 -21.18 31.68
CA PRO A 23 -14.17 -20.66 30.92
C PRO A 23 -15.13 -21.80 30.50
N PRO A 24 -16.43 -21.51 30.30
CA PRO A 24 -17.38 -22.52 29.86
C PRO A 24 -16.94 -23.14 28.52
N LEU A 25 -17.11 -24.46 28.40
CA LEU A 25 -16.74 -25.21 27.18
C LEU A 25 -17.66 -24.90 25.99
N THR A 26 -18.84 -24.36 26.27
CA THR A 26 -19.79 -23.97 25.23
C THR A 26 -19.56 -22.52 24.87
N PRO A 27 -19.21 -22.21 23.61
CA PRO A 27 -19.18 -20.84 23.15
C PRO A 27 -20.58 -20.23 23.31
N HIS A 28 -20.63 -18.96 23.71
CA HIS A 28 -21.88 -18.22 23.71
C HIS A 28 -22.45 -18.13 22.29
N GLU A 29 -23.77 -18.09 22.16
CA GLU A 29 -24.41 -17.88 20.86
C GLU A 29 -23.99 -16.53 20.29
N VAL A 30 -23.50 -16.55 19.04
CA VAL A 30 -23.26 -15.33 18.28
C VAL A 30 -24.61 -14.86 17.74
N PRO A 31 -24.97 -13.58 17.91
CA PRO A 31 -26.20 -13.07 17.30
C PRO A 31 -26.17 -13.26 15.78
N PRO A 32 -27.33 -13.49 15.14
CA PRO A 32 -27.38 -13.64 13.70
C PRO A 32 -26.82 -12.39 13.00
N ALA A 33 -26.12 -12.60 11.89
CA ALA A 33 -25.60 -11.52 11.08
C ALA A 33 -26.74 -10.62 10.56
N PRO A 34 -26.49 -9.31 10.36
CA PRO A 34 -27.47 -8.43 9.74
C PRO A 34 -27.78 -8.87 8.29
N PRO A 35 -28.93 -8.46 7.74
CA PRO A 35 -29.27 -8.72 6.34
C PRO A 35 -28.22 -8.12 5.39
N VAL A 36 -27.98 -8.81 4.27
CA VAL A 36 -27.14 -8.29 3.18
C VAL A 36 -27.97 -7.29 2.37
N GLU A 37 -27.42 -6.11 2.11
CA GLU A 37 -28.04 -5.13 1.21
C GLU A 37 -28.02 -5.63 -0.23
N ALA A 38 -29.11 -5.39 -0.97
CA ALA A 38 -29.15 -5.69 -2.39
C ALA A 38 -28.14 -4.82 -3.14
N PRO A 39 -27.44 -5.35 -4.16
CA PRO A 39 -26.65 -4.52 -5.05
C PRO A 39 -27.55 -3.49 -5.74
N PRO A 40 -27.01 -2.33 -6.17
CA PRO A 40 -27.77 -1.39 -6.97
C PRO A 40 -28.28 -2.05 -8.26
N ASP A 41 -29.47 -1.65 -8.71
CA ASP A 41 -30.09 -2.15 -9.96
C ASP A 41 -29.37 -1.64 -11.23
N GLU A 42 -28.51 -0.63 -11.09
CA GLU A 42 -27.78 -0.02 -12.21
C GLU A 42 -26.55 -0.85 -12.57
N GLU A 43 -26.39 -1.13 -13.87
CA GLU A 43 -25.17 -1.74 -14.39
C GLU A 43 -23.98 -0.79 -14.16
N PRO A 44 -22.80 -1.32 -13.79
CA PRO A 44 -21.59 -0.52 -13.72
C PRO A 44 -21.35 0.18 -15.05
N GLN A 45 -20.96 1.45 -15.01
CA GLN A 45 -20.47 2.15 -16.19
C GLN A 45 -19.33 1.32 -16.81
N GLY A 46 -19.55 0.85 -18.04
CA GLY A 46 -18.57 0.03 -18.76
C GLY A 46 -17.28 0.79 -19.04
N ILE A 47 -16.19 0.06 -19.29
CA ILE A 47 -14.98 0.68 -19.84
C ILE A 47 -15.26 1.17 -21.28
N PRO A 48 -14.68 2.30 -21.70
CA PRO A 48 -14.72 2.70 -23.10
C PRO A 48 -14.23 1.55 -24.00
N THR A 49 -15.03 1.18 -25.01
CA THR A 49 -14.68 0.11 -25.97
C THR A 49 -13.78 0.61 -27.09
N GLU A 50 -13.69 1.93 -27.26
CA GLU A 50 -12.85 2.54 -28.27
C GLU A 50 -11.40 2.67 -27.79
N PRO A 51 -10.42 2.43 -28.68
CA PRO A 51 -9.03 2.68 -28.35
C PRO A 51 -8.81 4.18 -28.08
N PRO A 52 -7.81 4.54 -27.24
CA PRO A 52 -7.44 5.93 -27.06
C PRO A 52 -6.96 6.55 -28.39
N PRO A 53 -7.09 7.87 -28.57
CA PRO A 53 -6.52 8.56 -29.72
C PRO A 53 -5.01 8.30 -29.85
N GLU A 54 -4.52 8.20 -31.09
CA GLU A 54 -3.09 8.07 -31.35
C GLU A 54 -2.33 9.32 -30.90
N LEU A 55 -1.18 9.10 -30.25
CA LEU A 55 -0.27 10.18 -29.92
C LEU A 55 0.35 10.75 -31.21
N PRO A 56 0.62 12.05 -31.26
CA PRO A 56 1.39 12.63 -32.35
C PRO A 56 2.79 11.97 -32.44
N PRO A 57 3.39 11.89 -33.64
CA PRO A 57 4.72 11.30 -33.79
C PRO A 57 5.75 12.06 -32.94
N GLU A 58 6.51 11.34 -32.12
CA GLU A 58 7.60 11.88 -31.30
C GLU A 58 8.84 12.25 -32.13
N LYS A 59 8.72 12.59 -33.42
CA LYS A 59 9.88 13.02 -34.20
C LYS A 59 10.35 14.36 -33.61
N PRO A 60 11.58 14.45 -33.06
CA PRO A 60 12.13 15.74 -32.67
C PRO A 60 12.13 16.65 -33.89
N PRO A 61 11.95 17.97 -33.72
CA PRO A 61 12.10 18.89 -34.83
C PRO A 61 13.45 18.64 -35.51
N GLU A 62 13.43 18.57 -36.84
CA GLU A 62 14.65 18.37 -37.60
C GLU A 62 15.59 19.54 -37.33
N ALA A 63 16.83 19.24 -36.95
CA ALA A 63 17.80 20.28 -36.69
C ALA A 63 18.04 21.10 -37.97
N PRO A 64 18.28 22.42 -37.86
CA PRO A 64 18.64 23.22 -39.02
C PRO A 64 19.93 22.67 -39.66
N PRO A 65 20.11 22.85 -40.98
CA PRO A 65 21.35 22.48 -41.64
C PRO A 65 22.53 23.20 -40.99
N ALA A 66 23.67 22.51 -40.88
CA ALA A 66 24.89 23.09 -40.34
C ALA A 66 25.27 24.36 -41.11
N THR A 67 25.55 25.42 -40.38
CA THR A 67 26.06 26.67 -40.95
C THR A 67 27.58 26.58 -41.11
N PRO A 68 28.18 27.44 -41.95
CA PRO A 68 29.64 27.54 -42.04
C PRO A 68 30.31 27.91 -40.70
N PHE A 69 29.57 28.48 -39.75
CA PHE A 69 30.07 28.78 -38.39
C PHE A 69 30.12 27.53 -37.50
N ASP A 70 29.33 26.50 -37.80
CA ASP A 70 29.31 25.23 -37.09
C ASP A 70 30.45 24.29 -37.53
N LEU A 71 31.07 24.57 -38.68
CA LEU A 71 32.18 23.80 -39.21
C LEU A 71 33.50 24.30 -38.60
N PRO A 72 34.45 23.40 -38.30
CA PRO A 72 35.79 23.83 -37.93
C PRO A 72 36.39 24.67 -39.07
N PRO A 73 37.26 25.66 -38.76
CA PRO A 73 37.99 26.38 -39.79
C PRO A 73 38.67 25.39 -40.71
N ASP A 74 38.73 25.69 -42.01
CA ASP A 74 39.41 24.84 -42.98
C ASP A 74 40.87 24.65 -42.54
N ARG A 75 41.16 23.49 -41.95
CA ARG A 75 42.50 23.10 -41.54
C ARG A 75 43.12 22.54 -42.80
N GLY A 76 43.84 23.41 -43.51
CA GLY A 76 44.63 23.04 -44.67
C GLY A 76 45.58 21.86 -44.36
N PRO A 77 46.26 21.33 -45.39
CA PRO A 77 47.07 20.12 -45.26
C PRO A 77 48.03 20.19 -44.07
N ARG A 78 48.09 19.11 -43.28
CA ARG A 78 49.05 18.98 -42.18
C ARG A 78 50.45 19.23 -42.74
N GLN A 79 51.17 20.17 -42.14
CA GLN A 79 52.57 20.40 -42.51
C GLN A 79 53.40 19.21 -42.02
N PRO A 80 54.46 18.81 -42.76
CA PRO A 80 55.41 17.83 -42.26
C PRO A 80 56.04 18.33 -40.95
N MET A 81 56.28 17.39 -40.03
CA MET A 81 57.12 17.65 -38.86
C MET A 81 58.57 17.51 -39.33
N GLU A 82 59.36 18.58 -39.24
CA GLU A 82 60.82 18.55 -39.43
C GLU A 82 61.52 17.90 -38.23
#